data_AF-A0A0P1H9F3-F1
#
_entry.id   AF-A0A0P1H9F3-F1
#
_cell.length_a   1.000
_cell.length_b   1.000
_cell.length_c   1.000
_cell.angle_alpha   90.00
_cell.angle_beta   90.00
_cell.angle_gamma   90.00
#
_symmetry.space_group_name_H-M   'P 1'
#
loop_
_entity.id
_entity.type
_entity.pdbx_description
1 polymer ?
#
loop_
_entity_poly.entity_id
_entity_poly.type
_entity_poly.pdbx_seq_one_letter_code
_entity_poly.pdbx_strand_id
1 'polypeptide(L)'
;MRDENEAPEAPAAPQRKLTPANENPWYVLMTLYGEQEGEEIDVELSQRNRQAWNAWASKDLPESTRDRLQKKGLQMPPRDSWNKDWDRIKQSFEREFCRRNPGARADFSIFESQKIDLKRCSFSQYFDVSQFVFPRAIELTGSHFSKGSTFEHAAFSGNLTAVAAIFLEGFDSSGAVFLADATFKSCRFAGEVNFSSCSFLGKTSFFGTYFKDNVLFSDSDFVGWLSFEDIHAVSSLDASYSRLSRGMVLSGCSIGEAYFSHINIEGSIESLASWFNRKVSFQRSRISGDFDFFESSFGFSADFSYVSFRGFANFPDTSFSLGATAMSSEILFSGCSFEKPANFSGAKFQVTYPVFQGTILHD
;
A
#
# COMPACT_ATOMS: atom_id res chain seq x y z
N MET A 1 -19.45 -3.43 30.66
CA MET A 1 -19.61 -1.98 30.49
C MET A 1 -18.34 -1.29 30.96
N ARG A 2 -17.45 -1.01 30.03
CA ARG A 2 -16.41 0.01 30.10
C ARG A 2 -16.34 0.59 28.70
N ASP A 3 -17.26 1.52 28.44
CA ASP A 3 -17.01 2.62 27.51
C ASP A 3 -15.86 3.46 28.09
N GLU A 4 -15.20 4.24 27.22
CA GLU A 4 -13.99 5.04 27.43
C GLU A 4 -12.70 4.37 26.93
N ASN A 5 -12.44 4.51 25.62
CA ASN A 5 -11.11 4.54 25.03
C ASN A 5 -11.15 5.44 23.78
N GLU A 6 -11.58 6.69 23.93
CA GLU A 6 -11.07 7.75 23.08
C GLU A 6 -9.66 8.07 23.57
N ALA A 7 -8.66 7.80 22.73
CA ALA A 7 -7.29 8.18 23.03
C ALA A 7 -7.22 9.70 23.27
N PRO A 8 -6.45 10.17 24.27
CA PRO A 8 -6.29 11.61 24.48
C PRO A 8 -5.64 12.24 23.25
N GLU A 9 -6.37 13.14 22.58
CA GLU A 9 -5.80 13.98 21.51
C GLU A 9 -4.64 14.79 22.09
N ALA A 10 -3.42 14.48 21.64
CA ALA A 10 -2.25 15.29 21.92
C ALA A 10 -2.51 16.73 21.45
N PRO A 11 -2.04 17.76 22.18
CA PRO A 11 -2.25 19.15 21.80
C PRO A 11 -1.71 19.37 20.38
N ALA A 12 -2.61 19.74 19.46
CA ALA A 12 -2.27 19.97 18.07
C ALA A 12 -1.17 21.04 17.97
N ALA A 13 0.02 20.61 17.55
CA ALA A 13 1.07 21.53 17.10
C ALA A 13 0.47 22.49 16.08
N PRO A 14 0.88 23.78 16.04
CA PRO A 14 0.29 24.76 15.14
C PRO A 14 0.29 24.21 13.70
N GLN A 15 -0.90 23.91 13.18
CA GLN A 15 -1.07 23.31 11.86
C GLN A 15 -0.62 24.34 10.82
N ARG A 16 0.64 24.23 10.40
CA ARG A 16 1.18 25.07 9.33
C ARG A 16 0.32 24.83 8.09
N LYS A 17 -0.35 25.89 7.62
CA LYS A 17 -1.31 25.86 6.50
C LYS A 17 -0.77 25.06 5.31
N LEU A 18 -1.59 24.15 4.77
CA LEU A 18 -1.26 23.39 3.56
C LEU A 18 -1.21 24.31 2.34
N THR A 19 -0.33 24.01 1.41
CA THR A 19 -0.23 24.72 0.12
C THR A 19 -1.28 24.12 -0.84
N PRO A 20 -2.20 24.91 -1.42
CA PRO A 20 -3.07 24.41 -2.49
C PRO A 20 -2.27 23.74 -3.61
N ALA A 21 -2.71 22.59 -4.10
CA ALA A 21 -1.96 21.82 -5.10
C ALA A 21 -1.65 22.65 -6.36
N ASN A 22 -2.56 23.55 -6.77
CA ASN A 22 -2.37 24.45 -7.90
C ASN A 22 -1.23 25.48 -7.75
N GLU A 23 -0.74 25.71 -6.52
CA GLU A 23 0.46 26.52 -6.28
C GLU A 23 1.76 25.70 -6.43
N ASN A 24 1.67 24.36 -6.52
CA ASN A 24 2.82 23.48 -6.65
C ASN A 24 3.17 23.24 -8.14
N PRO A 25 4.39 23.61 -8.60
CA PRO A 25 4.82 23.41 -9.99
C PRO A 25 4.73 21.96 -10.48
N TRP A 26 4.99 20.97 -9.63
CA TRP A 26 4.91 19.56 -10.01
C TRP A 26 3.48 19.14 -10.33
N TYR A 27 2.53 19.56 -9.49
CA TYR A 27 1.12 19.27 -9.71
C TYR A 27 0.57 19.97 -10.95
N VAL A 28 0.97 21.23 -11.19
CA VAL A 28 0.60 21.96 -12.42
C VAL A 28 1.14 21.24 -13.66
N LEU A 29 2.35 20.67 -13.61
CA LEU A 29 2.86 19.87 -14.73
C LEU A 29 2.10 18.54 -14.91
N MET A 30 1.73 17.86 -13.82
CA MET A 30 0.92 16.64 -13.86
C MET A 30 -0.48 16.89 -14.44
N THR A 31 -1.02 18.08 -14.23
CA THR A 31 -2.36 18.49 -14.64
C THR A 31 -2.32 19.59 -15.70
N LEU A 32 -1.31 19.58 -16.58
CA LEU A 32 -0.99 20.67 -17.51
C LEU A 32 -2.17 21.14 -18.37
N TYR A 33 -3.08 20.24 -18.72
CA TYR A 33 -4.26 20.52 -19.55
C TYR A 33 -5.54 20.74 -18.76
N GLY A 34 -5.50 20.65 -17.43
CA GLY A 34 -6.65 20.78 -16.53
C GLY A 34 -6.63 19.75 -15.39
N GLU A 35 -7.39 20.04 -14.34
CA GLU A 35 -7.65 19.12 -13.22
C GLU A 35 -8.91 18.28 -13.49
N GLN A 36 -9.04 17.14 -12.80
CA GLN A 36 -10.26 16.33 -12.81
C GLN A 36 -11.34 16.98 -11.91
N GLU A 37 -12.04 17.98 -12.45
CA GLU A 37 -13.04 18.77 -11.70
C GLU A 37 -14.42 18.09 -11.62
N GLY A 38 -14.71 17.16 -12.53
CA GLY A 38 -15.97 16.43 -12.61
C GLY A 38 -16.16 15.38 -11.51
N GLU A 39 -17.35 14.77 -11.50
CA GLU A 39 -17.69 13.63 -10.63
C GLU A 39 -17.10 12.31 -11.17
N GLU A 40 -16.97 12.19 -12.49
CA GLU A 40 -16.34 11.06 -13.18
C GLU A 40 -15.01 11.49 -13.80
N ILE A 41 -14.10 10.53 -13.99
CA ILE A 41 -12.79 10.78 -14.61
C ILE A 41 -12.98 11.12 -16.10
N ASP A 42 -12.52 12.30 -16.50
CA ASP A 42 -12.36 12.64 -17.92
C ASP A 42 -11.15 11.88 -18.47
N VAL A 43 -11.43 10.82 -19.23
CA VAL A 43 -10.43 9.92 -19.82
C VAL A 43 -9.56 10.62 -20.87
N GLU A 44 -10.12 11.55 -21.64
CA GLU A 44 -9.36 12.29 -22.66
C GLU A 44 -8.40 13.27 -22.01
N LEU A 45 -8.87 14.01 -20.99
CA LEU A 45 -8.03 14.90 -20.18
C LEU A 45 -6.91 14.12 -19.48
N SER A 46 -7.25 12.99 -18.85
CA SER A 46 -6.29 12.07 -18.23
C SER A 46 -5.21 11.65 -19.21
N GLN A 47 -5.59 11.23 -20.42
CA GLN A 47 -4.67 10.81 -21.45
C GLN A 47 -3.73 11.93 -21.90
N ARG A 48 -4.24 13.15 -22.08
CA ARG A 48 -3.43 14.31 -22.48
C ARG A 48 -2.42 14.68 -21.39
N ASN A 49 -2.86 14.74 -20.13
CA ASN A 49 -2.00 14.99 -18.97
C ASN A 49 -0.90 13.93 -18.85
N ARG A 50 -1.27 12.65 -18.92
CA ARG A 50 -0.33 11.51 -18.93
C ARG A 50 0.69 11.61 -20.05
N GLN A 51 0.28 11.96 -21.27
CA GLN A 51 1.20 12.07 -22.40
C GLN A 51 2.24 13.17 -22.17
N ALA A 52 1.83 14.34 -21.70
CA ALA A 52 2.78 15.42 -21.36
C ALA A 52 3.72 15.02 -20.22
N TRP A 53 3.19 14.41 -19.16
CA TRP A 53 3.99 13.94 -18.03
C TRP A 53 4.97 12.84 -18.42
N ASN A 54 4.51 11.78 -19.09
CA ASN A 54 5.37 10.66 -19.47
C ASN A 54 6.41 11.05 -20.52
N ALA A 55 6.13 12.05 -21.36
CA ALA A 55 7.14 12.65 -22.22
C ALA A 55 8.24 13.32 -21.39
N TRP A 56 7.87 14.10 -20.35
CA TRP A 56 8.84 14.70 -19.42
C TRP A 56 9.66 13.65 -18.69
N ALA A 57 8.97 12.67 -18.09
CA ALA A 57 9.57 11.64 -17.24
C ALA A 57 10.55 10.74 -18.00
N SER A 58 10.29 10.51 -19.28
CA SER A 58 11.05 9.57 -20.11
C SER A 58 12.50 9.96 -20.34
N LYS A 59 12.85 11.26 -20.21
CA LYS A 59 14.20 11.76 -20.51
C LYS A 59 15.28 11.19 -19.57
N ASP A 60 14.91 10.92 -18.32
CA ASP A 60 15.85 10.55 -17.24
C ASP A 60 15.84 9.05 -16.93
N LEU A 61 15.04 8.25 -17.65
CA LEU A 61 14.92 6.82 -17.38
C LEU A 61 16.01 6.01 -18.10
N PRO A 62 16.80 5.19 -17.38
CA PRO A 62 17.71 4.22 -17.99
C PRO A 62 16.99 3.23 -18.91
N GLU A 63 17.65 2.74 -19.97
CA GLU A 63 17.00 1.85 -20.96
C GLU A 63 16.55 0.54 -20.33
N SER A 64 17.38 -0.03 -19.46
CA SER A 64 17.03 -1.22 -18.67
C SER A 64 15.76 -1.03 -17.85
N THR A 65 15.53 0.18 -17.31
CA THR A 65 14.32 0.51 -16.56
C THR A 65 13.13 0.61 -17.50
N ARG A 66 13.28 1.27 -18.65
CA ARG A 66 12.24 1.39 -19.67
C ARG A 66 11.80 0.02 -20.19
N ASP A 67 12.74 -0.85 -20.56
CA ASP A 67 12.46 -2.22 -21.00
C ASP A 67 11.68 -3.01 -19.95
N ARG A 68 12.05 -2.84 -18.67
CA ARG A 68 11.37 -3.51 -17.56
C ARG A 68 9.93 -3.03 -17.38
N LEU A 69 9.69 -1.71 -17.50
CA LEU A 69 8.35 -1.13 -17.40
C LEU A 69 7.48 -1.51 -18.60
N GLN A 70 8.04 -1.54 -19.81
CA GLN A 70 7.32 -1.99 -21.01
C GLN A 70 6.92 -3.47 -20.93
N LYS A 71 7.79 -4.34 -20.40
CA LYS A 71 7.45 -5.75 -20.12
C LYS A 71 6.32 -5.91 -19.09
N LYS A 72 6.08 -4.88 -18.27
CA LYS A 72 4.97 -4.81 -17.32
C LYS A 72 3.73 -4.10 -17.89
N GLY A 73 3.72 -3.79 -19.19
CA GLY A 73 2.55 -3.27 -19.90
C GLY A 73 2.46 -1.74 -19.97
N LEU A 74 3.40 -0.99 -19.38
CA LEU A 74 3.38 0.46 -19.45
C LEU A 74 3.76 0.97 -20.84
N GLN A 75 2.93 1.87 -21.37
CA GLN A 75 3.22 2.58 -22.61
C GLN A 75 4.23 3.69 -22.36
N MET A 76 5.42 3.54 -22.95
CA MET A 76 6.49 4.52 -22.84
C MET A 76 6.60 5.32 -24.15
N PRO A 77 6.55 6.67 -24.12
CA PRO A 77 6.82 7.45 -25.31
C PRO A 77 8.29 7.31 -25.72
N PRO A 78 8.63 7.43 -27.02
CA PRO A 78 10.02 7.48 -27.48
C PRO A 78 10.85 8.51 -26.70
N ARG A 79 12.15 8.24 -26.47
CA ARG A 79 13.02 9.16 -25.71
C ARG A 79 13.06 10.57 -26.32
N ASP A 80 13.08 10.66 -27.65
CA ASP A 80 13.15 11.93 -28.37
C ASP A 80 11.80 12.65 -28.47
N SER A 81 10.69 12.02 -28.07
CA SER A 81 9.37 12.68 -28.03
C SER A 81 9.41 13.94 -27.18
N TRP A 82 10.22 13.93 -26.12
CA TRP A 82 10.43 15.09 -25.27
C TRP A 82 11.13 16.24 -25.98
N ASN A 83 12.21 15.97 -26.73
CA ASN A 83 12.99 17.00 -27.42
C ASN A 83 12.19 17.72 -28.52
N LYS A 84 11.21 17.03 -29.14
CA LYS A 84 10.37 17.61 -30.20
C LYS A 84 9.25 18.50 -29.68
N ASP A 85 8.75 18.24 -28.47
CA ASP A 85 7.62 18.96 -27.88
C ASP A 85 8.02 19.92 -26.73
N TRP A 86 9.31 20.00 -26.41
CA TRP A 86 9.84 20.72 -25.24
C TRP A 86 9.40 22.17 -25.15
N ASP A 87 9.64 22.97 -26.20
CA ASP A 87 9.29 24.40 -26.20
C ASP A 87 7.78 24.62 -26.03
N ARG A 88 6.98 23.74 -26.64
CA ARG A 88 5.51 23.78 -26.52
C ARG A 88 5.08 23.49 -25.08
N ILE A 89 5.64 22.45 -24.45
CA ILE A 89 5.29 22.07 -23.08
C ILE A 89 5.74 23.14 -22.09
N LYS A 90 6.94 23.70 -22.26
CA LYS A 90 7.43 24.82 -21.46
C LYS A 90 6.51 26.03 -21.55
N GLN A 91 6.16 26.47 -22.76
CA GLN A 91 5.23 27.59 -22.94
C GLN A 91 3.82 27.29 -22.40
N SER A 92 3.37 26.04 -22.47
CA SER A 92 2.07 25.64 -21.94
C SER A 92 2.08 25.65 -20.41
N PHE A 93 3.17 25.18 -19.79
CA PHE A 93 3.35 25.24 -18.35
C PHE A 93 3.44 26.68 -17.86
N GLU A 94 4.22 27.56 -18.51
CA GLU A 94 4.32 28.98 -18.11
C GLU A 94 2.95 29.64 -18.08
N ARG A 95 2.17 29.44 -19.16
CA ARG A 95 0.82 29.97 -19.26
C ARG A 95 -0.08 29.41 -18.17
N GLU A 96 -0.06 28.10 -17.96
CA GLU A 96 -0.95 27.44 -17.02
C GLU A 96 -0.60 27.75 -15.56
N PHE A 97 0.69 27.75 -15.22
CA PHE A 97 1.18 28.11 -13.88
C PHE A 97 0.83 29.56 -13.53
N CYS A 98 1.07 30.51 -14.44
CA CYS A 98 0.70 31.91 -14.24
C CYS A 98 -0.82 32.13 -14.21
N ARG A 99 -1.59 31.34 -14.95
CA ARG A 99 -3.07 31.37 -14.93
C ARG A 99 -3.61 30.96 -13.56
N ARG A 100 -3.07 29.89 -12.97
CA ARG A 100 -3.46 29.38 -11.64
C ARG A 100 -2.91 30.23 -10.50
N ASN A 101 -1.78 30.90 -10.72
CA ASN A 101 -1.07 31.69 -9.73
C ASN A 101 -0.82 33.13 -10.23
N PRO A 102 -1.85 33.99 -10.29
CA PRO A 102 -1.69 35.35 -10.78
C PRO A 102 -0.61 36.13 -10.03
N GLY A 103 0.35 36.69 -10.76
CA GLY A 103 1.48 37.45 -10.19
C GLY A 103 2.68 36.59 -9.78
N ALA A 104 2.58 35.26 -9.81
CA ALA A 104 3.73 34.38 -9.65
C ALA A 104 4.55 34.30 -10.94
N ARG A 105 5.82 33.94 -10.81
CA ARG A 105 6.70 33.61 -11.95
C ARG A 105 6.95 32.11 -11.95
N ALA A 106 6.79 31.48 -13.12
CA ALA A 106 7.16 30.10 -13.32
C ALA A 106 8.68 29.93 -13.17
N ASP A 107 9.10 28.97 -12.35
CA ASP A 107 10.49 28.54 -12.24
C ASP A 107 10.60 27.08 -12.69
N PHE A 108 11.29 26.85 -13.81
CA PHE A 108 11.49 25.51 -14.37
C PHE A 108 12.68 24.76 -13.78
N SER A 109 13.60 25.47 -13.12
CA SER A 109 14.78 24.83 -12.52
C SER A 109 14.36 23.81 -11.45
N ILE A 110 13.15 23.96 -10.89
CA ILE A 110 12.55 22.98 -9.98
C ILE A 110 12.47 21.57 -10.59
N PHE A 111 12.31 21.45 -11.91
CA PHE A 111 12.22 20.16 -12.60
C PHE A 111 13.58 19.49 -12.80
N GLU A 112 14.68 20.15 -12.40
CA GLU A 112 16.02 19.57 -12.33
C GLU A 112 16.30 18.94 -10.95
N SER A 113 15.42 19.16 -9.96
CA SER A 113 15.48 18.56 -8.61
C SER A 113 15.52 17.03 -8.62
N GLN A 114 16.32 16.42 -7.74
CA GLN A 114 16.38 14.96 -7.59
C GLN A 114 15.07 14.29 -7.13
N LYS A 115 14.07 15.08 -6.71
CA LYS A 115 12.76 14.59 -6.24
C LYS A 115 11.60 15.45 -6.72
N ILE A 116 10.44 14.82 -6.80
CA ILE A 116 9.13 15.41 -7.07
C ILE A 116 8.51 15.74 -5.71
N ASP A 117 8.57 17.01 -5.32
CA ASP A 117 8.16 17.46 -3.98
C ASP A 117 6.70 17.93 -4.00
N LEU A 118 5.81 17.12 -3.44
CA LEU A 118 4.39 17.38 -3.27
C LEU A 118 4.01 17.35 -1.77
N LYS A 119 4.96 17.67 -0.88
CA LYS A 119 4.73 17.64 0.57
C LYS A 119 3.83 18.77 1.01
N ARG A 120 2.99 18.49 2.01
CA ARG A 120 2.10 19.46 2.65
C ARG A 120 1.19 20.20 1.65
N CYS A 121 0.81 19.51 0.59
CA CYS A 121 -0.12 20.01 -0.42
C CYS A 121 -1.56 19.63 -0.06
N SER A 122 -2.52 20.47 -0.44
CA SER A 122 -3.95 20.20 -0.36
C SER A 122 -4.50 20.01 -1.78
N PHE A 123 -4.94 18.80 -2.10
CA PHE A 123 -5.53 18.41 -3.37
C PHE A 123 -7.06 18.39 -3.22
N SER A 124 -7.74 19.37 -3.82
CA SER A 124 -9.19 19.51 -3.76
C SER A 124 -9.93 18.75 -4.84
N GLN A 125 -9.23 18.35 -5.91
CA GLN A 125 -9.77 17.60 -7.04
C GLN A 125 -9.26 16.16 -7.04
N TYR A 126 -9.87 15.31 -7.87
CA TYR A 126 -9.47 13.91 -8.00
C TYR A 126 -8.02 13.85 -8.52
N PHE A 127 -7.15 13.12 -7.82
CA PHE A 127 -5.74 13.04 -8.18
C PHE A 127 -5.50 11.84 -9.10
N ASP A 128 -5.63 12.08 -10.41
CA ASP A 128 -5.39 11.08 -11.44
C ASP A 128 -3.97 11.17 -11.99
N VAL A 129 -3.19 10.15 -11.67
CA VAL A 129 -1.87 9.88 -12.24
C VAL A 129 -1.78 8.42 -12.72
N SER A 130 -2.89 7.86 -13.20
CA SER A 130 -2.92 6.51 -13.75
C SER A 130 -1.97 6.39 -14.94
N GLN A 131 -1.15 5.34 -14.93
CA GLN A 131 -0.10 5.03 -15.91
C GLN A 131 0.99 6.11 -16.01
N PHE A 132 1.14 6.98 -15.01
CA PHE A 132 2.26 7.91 -14.95
C PHE A 132 3.55 7.17 -14.59
N VAL A 133 4.66 7.67 -15.13
CA VAL A 133 6.00 7.20 -14.76
C VAL A 133 6.69 8.26 -13.93
N PHE A 134 7.09 7.88 -12.72
CA PHE A 134 7.84 8.72 -11.80
C PHE A 134 9.32 8.32 -11.86
N PRO A 135 10.16 9.08 -12.59
CA PRO A 135 11.57 8.73 -12.79
C PRO A 135 12.43 9.01 -11.56
N ARG A 136 11.87 9.73 -10.59
CA ARG A 136 12.52 10.24 -9.39
C ARG A 136 11.63 9.96 -8.18
N ALA A 137 12.17 10.13 -6.97
CA ALA A 137 11.40 9.96 -5.76
C ALA A 137 10.24 10.96 -5.70
N ILE A 138 9.06 10.52 -5.23
CA ILE A 138 7.87 11.34 -5.02
C ILE A 138 7.58 11.46 -3.53
N GLU A 139 7.41 12.70 -3.07
CA GLU A 139 7.23 13.03 -1.66
C GLU A 139 5.82 13.60 -1.42
N LEU A 140 4.98 12.84 -0.71
CA LEU A 140 3.59 13.18 -0.35
C LEU A 140 3.43 13.48 1.15
N THR A 141 4.54 13.65 1.88
CA THR A 141 4.55 13.84 3.33
C THR A 141 3.68 15.02 3.78
N GLY A 142 2.71 14.73 4.65
CA GLY A 142 1.79 15.70 5.24
C GLY A 142 0.73 16.25 4.27
N SER A 143 0.54 15.63 3.10
CA SER A 143 -0.40 16.09 2.09
C SER A 143 -1.80 15.53 2.29
N HIS A 144 -2.81 16.28 1.87
CA HIS A 144 -4.23 15.97 2.06
C HIS A 144 -4.93 15.87 0.70
N PHE A 145 -5.64 14.77 0.48
CA PHE A 145 -6.42 14.49 -0.71
C PHE A 145 -7.90 14.46 -0.33
N SER A 146 -8.65 15.46 -0.81
CA SER A 146 -10.06 15.62 -0.47
C SER A 146 -10.98 14.71 -1.28
N LYS A 147 -10.59 14.39 -2.51
CA LYS A 147 -11.26 13.43 -3.40
C LYS A 147 -10.38 12.20 -3.61
N GLY A 148 -10.89 11.21 -4.35
CA GLY A 148 -10.15 9.99 -4.69
C GLY A 148 -8.81 10.26 -5.40
N SER A 149 -7.90 9.31 -5.25
CA SER A 149 -6.56 9.35 -5.85
C SER A 149 -6.28 8.04 -6.57
N THR A 150 -5.90 8.11 -7.85
CA THR A 150 -5.55 6.93 -8.64
C THR A 150 -4.13 7.02 -9.21
N PHE A 151 -3.41 5.92 -9.02
CA PHE A 151 -2.07 5.59 -9.47
C PHE A 151 -2.12 4.24 -10.21
N GLU A 152 -3.29 3.87 -10.75
CA GLU A 152 -3.50 2.61 -11.46
C GLU A 152 -2.43 2.45 -12.54
N HIS A 153 -1.73 1.32 -12.53
CA HIS A 153 -0.64 1.03 -13.47
C HIS A 153 0.49 2.08 -13.52
N ALA A 154 0.63 2.94 -12.50
CA ALA A 154 1.73 3.88 -12.41
C ALA A 154 3.05 3.14 -12.12
N ALA A 155 4.19 3.77 -12.46
CA ALA A 155 5.51 3.21 -12.20
C ALA A 155 6.40 4.17 -11.43
N PHE A 156 7.00 3.67 -10.36
CA PHE A 156 7.89 4.42 -9.48
C PHE A 156 9.31 3.90 -9.60
N SER A 157 10.18 4.67 -10.26
CA SER A 157 11.61 4.34 -10.38
C SER A 157 12.40 4.77 -9.15
N GLY A 158 11.98 5.86 -8.49
CA GLY A 158 12.46 6.28 -7.18
C GLY A 158 11.44 5.97 -6.08
N ASN A 159 11.81 6.26 -4.83
CA ASN A 159 10.95 5.99 -3.69
C ASN A 159 9.62 6.76 -3.76
N LEU A 160 8.54 6.13 -3.33
CA LEU A 160 7.31 6.83 -2.96
C LEU A 160 7.29 6.98 -1.43
N THR A 161 7.21 8.22 -0.96
CA THR A 161 7.20 8.53 0.47
C THR A 161 5.95 9.33 0.83
N ALA A 162 5.04 8.71 1.57
CA ALA A 162 3.92 9.36 2.23
C ALA A 162 4.08 9.18 3.74
N VAL A 163 4.35 10.27 4.46
CA VAL A 163 4.37 10.28 5.93
C VAL A 163 3.28 11.22 6.42
N ALA A 164 2.39 10.75 7.29
CA ALA A 164 1.27 11.55 7.81
C ALA A 164 0.40 12.20 6.71
N ALA A 165 0.27 11.53 5.56
CA ALA A 165 -0.65 11.94 4.51
C ALA A 165 -2.08 11.46 4.81
N ILE A 166 -3.07 12.22 4.33
CA ILE A 166 -4.50 11.95 4.57
C ILE A 166 -5.21 11.81 3.23
N PHE A 167 -5.91 10.68 3.04
CA PHE A 167 -6.75 10.38 1.88
C PHE A 167 -8.19 10.20 2.35
N LEU A 168 -9.08 11.11 1.94
CA LEU A 168 -10.47 11.13 2.43
C LEU A 168 -11.41 10.19 1.67
N GLU A 169 -11.03 9.80 0.45
CA GLU A 169 -11.75 8.86 -0.40
C GLU A 169 -10.83 7.70 -0.82
N GLY A 170 -11.22 6.95 -1.85
CA GLY A 170 -10.45 5.79 -2.33
C GLY A 170 -9.04 6.13 -2.82
N PHE A 171 -8.10 5.25 -2.51
CA PHE A 171 -6.73 5.26 -3.04
C PHE A 171 -6.54 4.01 -3.91
N ASP A 172 -6.40 4.19 -5.20
CA ASP A 172 -6.18 3.09 -6.14
C ASP A 172 -4.75 3.15 -6.69
N SER A 173 -4.00 2.08 -6.54
CA SER A 173 -2.69 1.89 -7.12
C SER A 173 -2.59 0.51 -7.77
N SER A 174 -3.72 -0.11 -8.11
CA SER A 174 -3.78 -1.44 -8.69
C SER A 174 -2.93 -1.54 -9.95
N GLY A 175 -2.23 -2.67 -10.09
CA GLY A 175 -1.31 -2.90 -11.21
C GLY A 175 -0.06 -2.00 -11.24
N ALA A 176 0.20 -1.18 -10.22
CA ALA A 176 1.38 -0.32 -10.18
C ALA A 176 2.68 -1.10 -9.95
N VAL A 177 3.79 -0.49 -10.38
CA VAL A 177 5.14 -1.07 -10.30
C VAL A 177 6.05 -0.16 -9.47
N PHE A 178 6.51 -0.67 -8.33
CA PHE A 178 7.42 0.01 -7.42
C PHE A 178 8.81 -0.59 -7.52
N LEU A 179 9.72 0.10 -8.24
CA LEU A 179 11.09 -0.38 -8.45
C LEU A 179 12.00 -0.09 -7.25
N ALA A 180 11.65 0.92 -6.47
CA ALA A 180 12.28 1.32 -5.23
C ALA A 180 11.26 1.24 -4.08
N ASP A 181 11.60 1.76 -2.89
CA ASP A 181 10.79 1.59 -1.69
C ASP A 181 9.49 2.41 -1.75
N ALA A 182 8.40 1.83 -1.24
CA ALA A 182 7.09 2.46 -1.08
C ALA A 182 6.76 2.58 0.42
N THR A 183 6.71 3.79 0.95
CA THR A 183 6.51 4.07 2.37
C THR A 183 5.25 4.88 2.59
N PHE A 184 4.34 4.34 3.40
CA PHE A 184 3.10 4.98 3.87
C PHE A 184 3.10 4.94 5.39
N LYS A 185 3.82 5.88 6.03
CA LYS A 185 3.99 5.89 7.49
C LYS A 185 2.99 6.82 8.15
N SER A 186 2.27 6.33 9.16
CA SER A 186 1.31 7.12 9.93
C SER A 186 0.28 7.85 9.07
N CYS A 187 -0.08 7.24 7.93
CA CYS A 187 -1.08 7.77 7.02
C CYS A 187 -2.49 7.51 7.56
N ARG A 188 -3.48 8.21 6.99
CA ARG A 188 -4.90 7.96 7.24
C ARG A 188 -5.62 7.78 5.92
N PHE A 189 -6.20 6.59 5.72
CA PHE A 189 -7.05 6.27 4.58
C PHE A 189 -8.50 6.10 5.06
N ALA A 190 -9.39 6.96 4.61
CA ALA A 190 -10.80 6.93 4.99
C ALA A 190 -11.68 6.10 4.04
N GLY A 191 -11.24 5.91 2.78
CA GLY A 191 -11.85 5.00 1.81
C GLY A 191 -11.03 3.74 1.58
N GLU A 192 -11.48 2.92 0.62
CA GLU A 192 -10.80 1.70 0.18
C GLU A 192 -9.40 2.00 -0.37
N VAL A 193 -8.45 1.10 -0.08
CA VAL A 193 -7.07 1.17 -0.54
C VAL A 193 -6.77 -0.05 -1.39
N ASN A 194 -6.48 0.16 -2.67
CA ASN A 194 -6.26 -0.91 -3.63
C ASN A 194 -4.81 -0.93 -4.14
N PHE A 195 -4.09 -2.00 -3.83
CA PHE A 195 -2.78 -2.36 -4.34
C PHE A 195 -2.79 -3.74 -5.02
N SER A 196 -3.95 -4.25 -5.45
CA SER A 196 -4.03 -5.54 -6.13
C SER A 196 -3.21 -5.57 -7.42
N SER A 197 -2.67 -6.74 -7.76
CA SER A 197 -1.83 -6.96 -8.95
C SER A 197 -0.58 -6.08 -9.03
N CYS A 198 -0.08 -5.56 -7.90
CA CYS A 198 1.11 -4.72 -7.88
C CYS A 198 2.41 -5.54 -7.97
N SER A 199 3.49 -4.87 -8.37
CA SER A 199 4.86 -5.42 -8.29
C SER A 199 5.76 -4.51 -7.44
N PHE A 200 6.09 -4.95 -6.23
CA PHE A 200 6.98 -4.26 -5.30
C PHE A 200 8.37 -4.90 -5.29
N LEU A 201 9.33 -4.25 -5.94
CA LEU A 201 10.73 -4.70 -5.96
C LEU A 201 11.51 -4.17 -4.76
N GLY A 202 11.19 -2.94 -4.33
CA GLY A 202 11.68 -2.36 -3.07
C GLY A 202 10.86 -2.83 -1.87
N LYS A 203 11.22 -2.31 -0.69
CA LYS A 203 10.46 -2.55 0.55
C LYS A 203 9.16 -1.76 0.52
N THR A 204 8.11 -2.36 1.08
CA THR A 204 6.79 -1.73 1.24
C THR A 204 6.46 -1.65 2.72
N SER A 205 6.18 -0.46 3.24
CA SER A 205 5.88 -0.27 4.65
C SER A 205 4.66 0.62 4.87
N PHE A 206 3.77 0.16 5.74
CA PHE A 206 2.59 0.88 6.18
C PHE A 206 2.67 1.30 7.66
N PHE A 207 3.89 1.38 8.23
CA PHE A 207 4.11 1.53 9.67
C PHE A 207 3.16 2.56 10.33
N GLY A 208 2.39 2.13 11.33
CA GLY A 208 1.52 3.02 12.11
C GLY A 208 0.35 3.63 11.34
N THR A 209 -0.01 3.11 10.17
CA THR A 209 -1.08 3.66 9.31
C THR A 209 -2.46 3.18 9.74
N TYR A 210 -3.43 4.08 9.62
CA TYR A 210 -4.85 3.82 9.89
C TYR A 210 -5.61 3.63 8.58
N PHE A 211 -6.32 2.51 8.45
CA PHE A 211 -7.21 2.18 7.35
C PHE A 211 -8.63 2.00 7.88
N LYS A 212 -9.55 2.86 7.45
CA LYS A 212 -10.96 2.78 7.83
C LYS A 212 -11.70 1.67 7.10
N ASP A 213 -11.40 1.50 5.81
CA ASP A 213 -12.10 0.56 4.92
C ASP A 213 -11.14 -0.57 4.49
N ASN A 214 -11.55 -1.35 3.48
CA ASN A 214 -10.79 -2.48 2.95
C ASN A 214 -9.42 -2.06 2.39
N VAL A 215 -8.44 -2.93 2.58
CA VAL A 215 -7.09 -2.80 2.02
C VAL A 215 -6.79 -4.05 1.21
N LEU A 216 -6.60 -3.87 -0.10
CA LEU A 216 -6.48 -4.95 -1.07
C LEU A 216 -5.05 -5.01 -1.62
N PHE A 217 -4.44 -6.18 -1.59
CA PHE A 217 -3.13 -6.51 -2.15
C PHE A 217 -3.19 -7.79 -3.00
N SER A 218 -4.40 -8.30 -3.29
CA SER A 218 -4.56 -9.60 -3.95
C SER A 218 -3.73 -9.71 -5.23
N ASP A 219 -3.18 -10.90 -5.48
CA ASP A 219 -2.40 -11.19 -6.69
C ASP A 219 -1.14 -10.31 -6.87
N SER A 220 -0.57 -9.79 -5.78
CA SER A 220 0.63 -8.92 -5.83
C SER A 220 1.94 -9.68 -5.61
N ASP A 221 3.00 -9.15 -6.20
CA ASP A 221 4.36 -9.66 -6.06
C ASP A 221 5.20 -8.72 -5.19
N PHE A 222 5.77 -9.24 -4.10
CA PHE A 222 6.69 -8.53 -3.21
C PHE A 222 8.06 -9.22 -3.20
N VAL A 223 9.05 -8.59 -3.83
CA VAL A 223 10.46 -9.00 -3.75
C VAL A 223 11.12 -8.44 -2.50
N GLY A 224 10.76 -7.21 -2.12
CA GLY A 224 11.14 -6.61 -0.85
C GLY A 224 10.32 -7.12 0.33
N TRP A 225 10.62 -6.60 1.51
CA TRP A 225 9.81 -6.86 2.71
C TRP A 225 8.48 -6.11 2.65
N LEU A 226 7.41 -6.76 3.12
CA LEU A 226 6.11 -6.12 3.36
C LEU A 226 5.91 -5.92 4.86
N SER A 227 5.69 -4.69 5.30
CA SER A 227 5.51 -4.36 6.73
C SER A 227 4.16 -3.68 6.97
N PHE A 228 3.38 -4.30 7.86
CA PHE A 228 2.15 -3.80 8.44
C PHE A 228 2.32 -3.58 9.96
N GLU A 229 3.53 -3.22 10.38
CA GLU A 229 3.82 -2.98 11.79
C GLU A 229 2.99 -1.81 12.33
N ASP A 230 2.38 -1.98 13.50
CA ASP A 230 1.55 -1.00 14.20
C ASP A 230 0.36 -0.45 13.37
N ILE A 231 -0.10 -1.14 12.32
CA ILE A 231 -1.27 -0.66 11.57
C ILE A 231 -2.56 -0.84 12.36
N HIS A 232 -3.56 -0.04 12.02
CA HIS A 232 -4.95 -0.28 12.43
C HIS A 232 -5.85 -0.34 11.19
N ALA A 233 -6.25 -1.55 10.79
CA ALA A 233 -7.18 -1.80 9.69
C ALA A 233 -8.54 -2.24 10.23
N VAL A 234 -9.53 -1.32 10.21
CA VAL A 234 -10.84 -1.53 10.85
C VAL A 234 -11.66 -2.62 10.15
N SER A 235 -11.69 -2.56 8.82
CA SER A 235 -12.46 -3.47 7.99
C SER A 235 -11.65 -4.74 7.69
N SER A 236 -11.06 -4.84 6.50
CA SER A 236 -10.33 -6.03 6.06
C SER A 236 -8.99 -5.68 5.43
N LEU A 237 -8.04 -6.61 5.52
CA LEU A 237 -6.78 -6.62 4.78
C LEU A 237 -6.71 -7.94 3.99
N ASP A 238 -6.62 -7.84 2.67
CA ASP A 238 -6.55 -9.00 1.78
C ASP A 238 -5.26 -9.01 0.97
N ALA A 239 -4.39 -9.99 1.22
CA ALA A 239 -3.20 -10.28 0.43
C ALA A 239 -3.24 -11.69 -0.16
N SER A 240 -4.43 -12.24 -0.38
CA SER A 240 -4.63 -13.57 -0.98
C SER A 240 -3.96 -13.66 -2.35
N TYR A 241 -3.48 -14.87 -2.70
CA TYR A 241 -2.76 -15.17 -3.95
C TYR A 241 -1.44 -14.40 -4.15
N SER A 242 -1.01 -13.57 -3.19
CA SER A 242 0.23 -12.82 -3.31
C SER A 242 1.47 -13.71 -3.14
N ARG A 243 2.61 -13.23 -3.67
CA ARG A 243 3.90 -13.90 -3.55
C ARG A 243 4.92 -12.98 -2.88
N LEU A 244 5.56 -13.47 -1.82
CA LEU A 244 6.53 -12.72 -1.04
C LEU A 244 7.88 -13.47 -1.03
N SER A 245 8.92 -12.90 -1.63
CA SER A 245 10.25 -13.52 -1.68
C SER A 245 11.04 -13.39 -0.37
N ARG A 246 10.73 -12.39 0.45
CA ARG A 246 11.42 -12.16 1.73
C ARG A 246 10.54 -12.50 2.92
N GLY A 247 9.42 -11.83 3.08
CA GLY A 247 8.57 -12.05 4.24
C GLY A 247 7.69 -10.87 4.57
N MET A 248 6.95 -11.02 5.66
CA MET A 248 5.95 -10.07 6.11
C MET A 248 6.08 -9.81 7.61
N VAL A 249 5.90 -8.55 8.02
CA VAL A 249 5.86 -8.15 9.43
C VAL A 249 4.45 -7.67 9.78
N LEU A 250 3.87 -8.21 10.85
CA LEU A 250 2.53 -7.90 11.36
C LEU A 250 2.56 -7.44 12.84
N SER A 251 3.74 -7.22 13.42
CA SER A 251 3.89 -6.86 14.84
C SER A 251 3.08 -5.62 15.22
N GLY A 252 2.38 -5.69 16.36
CA GLY A 252 1.58 -4.59 16.90
C GLY A 252 0.33 -4.23 16.08
N CYS A 253 0.02 -4.94 14.99
CA CYS A 253 -1.13 -4.59 14.15
C CYS A 253 -2.46 -4.90 14.84
N SER A 254 -3.49 -4.12 14.54
CA SER A 254 -4.89 -4.45 14.81
C SER A 254 -5.67 -4.51 13.49
N ILE A 255 -6.23 -5.68 13.17
CA ILE A 255 -6.89 -5.94 11.88
C ILE A 255 -8.28 -6.53 12.13
N GLY A 256 -9.31 -6.00 11.48
CA GLY A 256 -10.66 -6.53 11.50
C GLY A 256 -10.72 -7.95 10.96
N GLU A 257 -10.62 -8.10 9.64
CA GLU A 257 -10.50 -9.38 8.92
C GLU A 257 -9.18 -9.44 8.15
N ALA A 258 -8.53 -10.60 8.13
CA ALA A 258 -7.27 -10.77 7.43
C ALA A 258 -7.31 -11.99 6.50
N TYR A 259 -7.11 -11.74 5.21
CA TYR A 259 -7.17 -12.75 4.17
C TYR A 259 -5.80 -12.91 3.53
N PHE A 260 -5.21 -14.09 3.71
CA PHE A 260 -3.92 -14.51 3.17
C PHE A 260 -4.06 -15.86 2.47
N SER A 261 -5.26 -16.19 1.97
CA SER A 261 -5.51 -17.49 1.35
C SER A 261 -4.65 -17.64 0.09
N HIS A 262 -4.11 -18.82 -0.15
CA HIS A 262 -3.23 -19.11 -1.28
C HIS A 262 -1.96 -18.23 -1.35
N ILE A 263 -1.56 -17.56 -0.25
CA ILE A 263 -0.32 -16.78 -0.23
C ILE A 263 0.90 -17.71 -0.30
N ASN A 264 1.93 -17.29 -1.01
CA ASN A 264 3.21 -17.99 -1.06
C ASN A 264 4.32 -17.10 -0.52
N ILE A 265 4.94 -17.50 0.59
CA ILE A 265 6.00 -16.74 1.25
C ILE A 265 7.26 -17.59 1.29
N GLU A 266 8.33 -17.10 0.65
CA GLU A 266 9.63 -17.79 0.60
C GLU A 266 10.46 -17.61 1.88
N GLY A 267 10.31 -16.48 2.58
CA GLY A 267 10.86 -16.33 3.93
C GLY A 267 9.78 -16.27 5.00
N SER A 268 9.98 -15.45 6.02
CA SER A 268 9.24 -15.57 7.29
C SER A 268 8.05 -14.61 7.42
N ILE A 269 7.08 -14.99 8.23
CA ILE A 269 6.09 -14.08 8.80
C ILE A 269 6.44 -13.84 10.26
N GLU A 270 6.56 -12.57 10.64
CA GLU A 270 6.90 -12.16 12.00
C GLU A 270 5.76 -11.34 12.59
N SER A 271 5.21 -11.81 13.70
CA SER A 271 4.14 -11.11 14.42
C SER A 271 4.36 -11.19 15.93
N LEU A 272 4.55 -10.03 16.55
CA LEU A 272 4.60 -9.84 17.99
C LEU A 272 3.40 -9.01 18.45
N ALA A 273 2.63 -9.50 19.41
CA ALA A 273 1.54 -8.76 20.07
C ALA A 273 0.51 -8.17 19.10
N SER A 274 0.19 -8.90 18.02
CA SER A 274 -0.80 -8.49 17.04
C SER A 274 -2.22 -8.92 17.44
N TRP A 275 -3.23 -8.19 16.99
CA TRP A 275 -4.63 -8.50 17.25
C TRP A 275 -5.47 -8.58 15.97
N PHE A 276 -6.03 -9.74 15.71
CA PHE A 276 -7.02 -9.97 14.65
C PHE A 276 -8.40 -10.08 15.27
N ASN A 277 -9.32 -9.18 14.93
CA ASN A 277 -10.59 -9.04 15.66
C ASN A 277 -11.63 -10.08 15.22
N ARG A 278 -11.69 -10.37 13.92
CA ARG A 278 -12.66 -11.29 13.29
C ARG A 278 -11.91 -12.45 12.62
N LYS A 279 -12.21 -12.74 11.35
CA LYS A 279 -11.70 -13.90 10.63
C LYS A 279 -10.26 -13.66 10.16
N VAL A 280 -9.41 -14.68 10.33
CA VAL A 280 -8.11 -14.80 9.68
C VAL A 280 -8.09 -16.06 8.84
N SER A 281 -7.60 -15.97 7.60
CA SER A 281 -7.46 -17.11 6.70
C SER A 281 -6.07 -17.15 6.08
N PHE A 282 -5.37 -18.26 6.24
CA PHE A 282 -4.18 -18.65 5.48
C PHE A 282 -4.47 -19.88 4.62
N GLN A 283 -5.73 -20.22 4.37
CA GLN A 283 -6.10 -21.46 3.69
C GLN A 283 -5.27 -21.71 2.42
N ARG A 284 -4.74 -22.93 2.26
CA ARG A 284 -3.94 -23.37 1.09
C ARG A 284 -2.68 -22.54 0.81
N SER A 285 -2.11 -21.92 1.84
CA SER A 285 -0.88 -21.14 1.71
C SER A 285 0.37 -22.00 1.85
N ARG A 286 1.49 -21.45 1.38
CA ARG A 286 2.81 -22.08 1.51
C ARG A 286 3.78 -21.10 2.14
N ILE A 287 4.34 -21.48 3.28
CA ILE A 287 5.27 -20.65 4.05
C ILE A 287 6.59 -21.41 4.16
N SER A 288 7.63 -20.91 3.52
CA SER A 288 8.94 -21.58 3.46
C SER A 288 9.86 -21.18 4.61
N GLY A 289 9.80 -19.93 5.07
CA GLY A 289 10.45 -19.47 6.29
C GLY A 289 9.61 -19.76 7.53
N ASP A 290 9.98 -19.13 8.64
CA ASP A 290 9.32 -19.33 9.93
C ASP A 290 7.99 -18.56 9.97
N PHE A 291 7.02 -19.12 10.69
CA PHE A 291 5.69 -18.56 10.86
C PHE A 291 5.50 -18.24 12.34
N ASP A 292 5.78 -17.00 12.71
CA ASP A 292 5.90 -16.58 14.11
C ASP A 292 4.76 -15.65 14.51
N PHE A 293 3.98 -16.09 15.50
CA PHE A 293 2.92 -15.33 16.17
C PHE A 293 3.13 -15.43 17.68
N PHE A 294 3.87 -14.48 18.25
CA PHE A 294 4.18 -14.42 19.68
C PHE A 294 3.25 -13.42 20.38
N GLU A 295 2.59 -13.84 21.46
CA GLU A 295 1.64 -13.00 22.22
C GLU A 295 0.50 -12.41 21.35
N SER A 296 0.23 -13.00 20.19
CA SER A 296 -0.80 -12.55 19.28
C SER A 296 -2.19 -13.05 19.68
N SER A 297 -3.24 -12.38 19.19
CA SER A 297 -4.64 -12.73 19.47
C SER A 297 -5.45 -12.90 18.19
N PHE A 298 -6.06 -14.07 18.03
CA PHE A 298 -7.06 -14.38 17.01
C PHE A 298 -8.44 -14.34 17.65
N GLY A 299 -9.18 -13.26 17.46
CA GLY A 299 -10.39 -12.93 18.23
C GLY A 299 -11.61 -13.79 17.93
N PHE A 300 -11.74 -14.29 16.69
CA PHE A 300 -12.91 -15.06 16.24
C PHE A 300 -12.54 -16.41 15.62
N SER A 301 -12.27 -16.45 14.30
CA SER A 301 -11.92 -17.67 13.56
C SER A 301 -10.55 -17.56 12.93
N ALA A 302 -9.78 -18.65 12.95
CA ALA A 302 -8.47 -18.74 12.33
C ALA A 302 -8.40 -20.01 11.48
N ASP A 303 -8.34 -19.84 10.17
CA ASP A 303 -8.31 -20.94 9.20
C ASP A 303 -6.91 -21.08 8.59
N PHE A 304 -6.18 -22.10 9.03
CA PHE A 304 -4.90 -22.52 8.48
C PHE A 304 -5.05 -23.77 7.60
N SER A 305 -6.25 -24.16 7.20
CA SER A 305 -6.47 -25.44 6.51
C SER A 305 -5.61 -25.55 5.24
N TYR A 306 -4.97 -26.72 5.07
CA TYR A 306 -4.09 -27.02 3.94
C TYR A 306 -2.87 -26.11 3.80
N VAL A 307 -2.41 -25.48 4.89
CA VAL A 307 -1.14 -24.74 4.89
C VAL A 307 0.04 -25.70 4.92
N SER A 308 1.05 -25.42 4.11
CA SER A 308 2.37 -26.06 4.19
C SER A 308 3.35 -25.15 4.93
N PHE A 309 3.67 -25.50 6.16
CA PHE A 309 4.68 -24.85 7.00
C PHE A 309 6.01 -25.59 6.86
N ARG A 310 6.99 -24.98 6.19
CA ARG A 310 8.33 -25.57 6.01
C ARG A 310 9.34 -25.10 7.05
N GLY A 311 9.20 -23.85 7.50
CA GLY A 311 9.88 -23.34 8.68
C GLY A 311 9.17 -23.76 9.97
N PHE A 312 9.65 -23.25 11.09
CA PHE A 312 8.98 -23.44 12.38
C PHE A 312 7.63 -22.74 12.37
N ALA A 313 6.61 -23.35 12.95
CA ALA A 313 5.29 -22.73 13.13
C ALA A 313 5.08 -22.43 14.61
N ASN A 314 5.28 -21.18 15.00
CA ASN A 314 5.34 -20.75 16.39
C ASN A 314 4.12 -19.89 16.73
N PHE A 315 3.37 -20.34 17.74
CA PHE A 315 2.26 -19.64 18.37
C PHE A 315 2.44 -19.47 19.91
N PRO A 316 3.63 -19.12 20.45
CA PRO A 316 3.78 -18.98 21.90
C PRO A 316 2.87 -17.90 22.45
N ASP A 317 2.25 -18.19 23.59
CA ASP A 317 1.40 -17.25 24.33
C ASP A 317 0.27 -16.63 23.49
N THR A 318 -0.08 -17.26 22.36
CA THR A 318 -1.15 -16.83 21.46
C THR A 318 -2.52 -17.17 22.03
N SER A 319 -3.47 -16.25 21.94
CA SER A 319 -4.86 -16.48 22.34
C SER A 319 -5.76 -16.64 21.14
N PHE A 320 -6.58 -17.69 21.14
CA PHE A 320 -7.59 -17.95 20.13
C PHE A 320 -9.01 -17.85 20.70
N SER A 321 -9.88 -17.24 19.90
CA SER A 321 -11.31 -17.04 20.13
C SER A 321 -11.65 -16.16 21.36
N LEU A 322 -10.90 -15.07 21.58
CA LEU A 322 -11.02 -14.16 22.73
C LEU A 322 -12.41 -13.47 22.89
N GLY A 323 -13.22 -13.41 21.82
CA GLY A 323 -14.52 -12.74 21.83
C GLY A 323 -15.65 -13.55 21.20
N ALA A 324 -15.42 -14.81 20.87
CA ALA A 324 -16.42 -15.64 20.20
C ALA A 324 -17.44 -16.23 21.19
N THR A 325 -18.69 -16.41 20.73
CA THR A 325 -19.61 -17.33 21.38
C THR A 325 -19.37 -18.74 20.83
N ALA A 326 -19.57 -19.78 21.65
CA ALA A 326 -19.16 -21.16 21.38
C ALA A 326 -19.73 -21.85 20.13
N MET A 327 -20.55 -21.17 19.33
CA MET A 327 -21.37 -21.81 18.29
C MET A 327 -20.92 -21.55 16.84
N SER A 328 -19.92 -20.70 16.59
CA SER A 328 -19.50 -20.41 15.20
C SER A 328 -18.01 -20.09 14.97
N SER A 329 -17.19 -19.92 16.01
CA SER A 329 -15.75 -19.78 15.81
C SER A 329 -15.10 -21.11 15.46
N GLU A 330 -14.20 -21.08 14.48
CA GLU A 330 -13.44 -22.26 14.05
C GLU A 330 -11.94 -21.96 14.07
N ILE A 331 -11.18 -22.92 14.59
CA ILE A 331 -9.72 -22.88 14.57
C ILE A 331 -9.27 -24.12 13.81
N LEU A 332 -8.92 -23.94 12.54
CA LEU A 332 -8.74 -25.05 11.62
C LEU A 332 -7.26 -25.18 11.24
N PHE A 333 -6.70 -26.35 11.49
CA PHE A 333 -5.40 -26.80 10.99
C PHE A 333 -5.55 -28.02 10.08
N SER A 334 -6.78 -28.30 9.63
CA SER A 334 -7.11 -29.48 8.84
C SER A 334 -6.28 -29.57 7.56
N GLY A 335 -5.69 -30.72 7.29
CA GLY A 335 -4.87 -30.96 6.11
C GLY A 335 -3.56 -30.16 6.05
N CYS A 336 -3.14 -29.51 7.14
CA CYS A 336 -1.82 -28.87 7.20
C CYS A 336 -0.67 -29.88 7.11
N SER A 337 0.50 -29.40 6.71
CA SER A 337 1.76 -30.13 6.86
C SER A 337 2.79 -29.24 7.57
N PHE A 338 3.40 -29.78 8.61
CA PHE A 338 4.47 -29.15 9.37
C PHE A 338 5.78 -29.93 9.11
N GLU A 339 6.71 -29.36 8.34
CA GLU A 339 8.02 -30.00 8.07
C GLU A 339 9.00 -29.83 9.26
N LYS A 340 8.74 -28.84 10.13
CA LYS A 340 9.49 -28.58 11.38
C LYS A 340 8.55 -28.54 12.59
N PRO A 341 9.08 -28.59 13.83
CA PRO A 341 8.29 -28.45 15.06
C PRO A 341 7.32 -27.27 15.03
N ALA A 342 6.08 -27.54 15.45
CA ALA A 342 5.10 -26.52 15.78
C ALA A 342 5.11 -26.26 17.28
N ASN A 343 5.14 -24.99 17.70
CA ASN A 343 5.17 -24.59 19.10
C ASN A 343 3.90 -23.85 19.51
N PHE A 344 3.16 -24.40 20.47
CA PHE A 344 1.96 -23.78 21.05
C PHE A 344 2.12 -23.53 22.56
N SER A 345 3.36 -23.39 23.05
CA SER A 345 3.63 -23.17 24.48
C SER A 345 2.89 -21.93 24.99
N GLY A 346 2.06 -22.08 26.01
CA GLY A 346 1.28 -20.97 26.57
C GLY A 346 0.08 -20.53 25.73
N ALA A 347 -0.14 -21.13 24.54
CA ALA A 347 -1.28 -20.82 23.71
C ALA A 347 -2.60 -21.20 24.39
N LYS A 348 -3.63 -20.36 24.22
CA LYS A 348 -4.93 -20.51 24.87
C LYS A 348 -6.05 -20.63 23.83
N PHE A 349 -6.84 -21.69 23.95
CA PHE A 349 -8.02 -21.95 23.14
C PHE A 349 -9.27 -21.76 24.02
N GLN A 350 -9.86 -20.57 24.01
CA GLN A 350 -10.82 -20.20 25.06
C GLN A 350 -12.22 -20.76 24.84
N VAL A 351 -12.66 -20.83 23.58
CA VAL A 351 -14.07 -21.08 23.22
C VAL A 351 -14.22 -22.35 22.40
N THR A 352 -13.32 -22.58 21.44
CA THR A 352 -13.31 -23.76 20.57
C THR A 352 -11.94 -24.41 20.56
N TYR A 353 -11.88 -25.72 20.33
CA TYR A 353 -10.64 -26.47 20.22
C TYR A 353 -10.12 -26.46 18.77
N PRO A 354 -8.79 -26.54 18.58
CA PRO A 354 -8.21 -26.61 17.24
C PRO A 354 -8.52 -27.96 16.58
N VAL A 355 -8.86 -27.93 15.29
CA VAL A 355 -9.13 -29.12 14.48
C VAL A 355 -7.93 -29.47 13.62
N PHE A 356 -7.33 -30.64 13.85
CA PHE A 356 -6.14 -31.15 13.16
C PHE A 356 -6.44 -32.32 12.20
N GLN A 357 -7.65 -32.38 11.64
CA GLN A 357 -8.05 -33.50 10.80
C GLN A 357 -7.18 -33.59 9.55
N GLY A 358 -6.49 -34.71 9.36
CA GLY A 358 -5.61 -34.93 8.21
C GLY A 358 -4.32 -34.11 8.24
N THR A 359 -3.98 -33.49 9.38
CA THR A 359 -2.71 -32.78 9.57
C THR A 359 -1.54 -33.77 9.65
N ILE A 360 -0.43 -33.44 9.01
CA ILE A 360 0.86 -34.12 9.14
C ILE A 360 1.73 -33.26 10.05
N LEU A 361 1.97 -33.72 11.29
CA LEU A 361 2.74 -32.94 12.26
C LEU A 361 4.25 -33.08 12.04
N HIS A 362 4.76 -34.25 11.67
CA HIS A 362 6.16 -34.53 11.31
C HIS A 362 6.17 -35.83 10.48
N ASP A 363 7.01 -35.92 9.45
CA ASP A 363 7.37 -37.19 8.77
C ASP A 363 8.71 -37.71 9.29
#